data_AF-A0AAD6X254-F1
#
_entry.id   AF-A0AAD6X254-F1
#
_cell.length_a   1.000
_cell.length_b   1.000
_cell.length_c   1.000
_cell.angle_alpha   90.00
_cell.angle_beta   90.00
_cell.angle_gamma   90.00
#
_symmetry.space_group_name_H-M   'P 1'
#
loop_
_entity.id
_entity.type
_entity.pdbx_description
1 polymer ?
#
loop_
_entity_poly.entity_id
_entity_poly.type
_entity_poly.pdbx_seq_one_letter_code
_entity_poly.pdbx_strand_id
1 'polypeptide(L)'
;MLALRTRQIERRPADIQEAAQRLRASRFRSKAEFEKRYERRFYREEYHPDELVLVRNSRIANDLGRKAKAKWLGPYAIVRRTKGGSYVLRELSGAMSTQGISATRLLPYISRDDPRLIELAQGLPADGRVELDEDGDIDVDEDEETRLESFDEEDL
;
A
#
# COMPACT_ATOMS: atom_id res chain seq x y z
N MET A 1 5.33 -1.61 39.96
CA MET A 1 5.03 -0.75 38.79
C MET A 1 5.59 0.68 38.87
N LEU A 2 6.35 1.08 39.90
CA LEU A 2 6.94 2.44 39.98
C LEU A 2 8.34 2.54 39.37
N ALA A 3 9.22 1.57 39.62
CA ALA A 3 10.63 1.61 39.21
C ALA A 3 10.86 1.77 37.69
N LEU A 4 10.07 1.10 36.84
CA LEU A 4 10.19 1.23 35.38
C LEU A 4 9.77 2.63 34.89
N ARG A 5 8.74 3.22 35.50
CA ARG A 5 8.25 4.57 35.19
C ARG A 5 9.29 5.61 35.61
N THR A 6 9.86 5.47 36.81
CA THR A 6 10.94 6.34 37.30
C THR A 6 12.14 6.30 36.34
N ARG A 7 12.55 5.10 35.89
CA ARG A 7 13.65 4.91 34.92
C ARG A 7 13.36 5.55 33.55
N GLN A 8 12.10 5.52 33.07
CA GLN A 8 11.70 6.21 31.85
C GLN A 8 11.80 7.74 31.97
N ILE A 9 11.36 8.31 33.11
CA ILE A 9 11.42 9.76 33.37
C ILE A 9 12.88 10.23 33.50
N GLU A 10 13.76 9.40 34.05
CA GLU A 10 15.19 9.70 34.16
C GLU A 10 15.91 9.84 32.80
N ARG A 11 15.32 9.37 31.69
CA ARG A 11 15.82 9.52 30.30
C ARG A 11 17.33 9.29 30.11
N ARG A 12 17.88 8.28 30.79
CA ARG A 12 19.31 7.96 30.71
C ARG A 12 19.70 7.63 29.26
N PRO A 13 20.84 8.14 28.75
CA PRO A 13 21.22 7.95 27.35
C PRO A 13 21.43 6.48 26.97
N ALA A 14 21.94 5.66 27.89
CA ALA A 14 22.11 4.22 27.70
C ALA A 14 20.75 3.50 27.50
N ASP A 15 19.75 3.85 28.30
CA ASP A 15 18.41 3.25 28.22
C ASP A 15 17.69 3.63 26.92
N ILE A 16 17.88 4.88 26.45
CA ILE A 16 17.35 5.35 25.17
C ILE A 16 18.00 4.60 24.00
N GLN A 17 19.32 4.41 24.04
CA GLN A 17 20.03 3.65 23.00
C GLN A 17 19.58 2.19 22.98
N GLU A 18 19.45 1.55 24.13
CA GLU A 18 18.95 0.18 24.23
C GLU A 18 17.52 0.07 23.70
N ALA A 19 16.63 1.00 24.07
CA ALA A 19 15.26 1.04 23.55
C ALA A 19 15.24 1.24 22.02
N ALA A 20 16.08 2.13 21.49
CA ALA A 20 16.18 2.36 20.04
C ALA A 20 16.67 1.11 19.30
N GLN A 21 17.64 0.37 19.86
CA GLN A 21 18.11 -0.88 19.29
C GLN A 21 17.02 -1.96 19.31
N ARG A 22 16.29 -2.10 20.43
CA ARG A 22 15.15 -3.02 20.53
C ARG A 22 14.06 -2.69 19.52
N LEU A 23 13.72 -1.41 19.36
CA LEU A 23 12.75 -0.95 18.36
C LEU A 23 13.21 -1.26 16.93
N ARG A 24 14.48 -1.02 16.60
CA ARG A 24 15.05 -1.39 15.30
C ARG A 24 14.94 -2.89 15.05
N ALA A 25 15.38 -3.71 16.02
CA ALA A 25 15.32 -5.17 15.91
C ALA A 25 13.87 -5.67 15.80
N SER A 26 12.92 -5.03 16.47
CA SER A 26 11.49 -5.33 16.32
C SER A 26 10.98 -4.98 14.93
N ARG A 27 11.31 -3.78 14.41
CA ARG A 27 10.92 -3.35 13.07
C ARG A 27 11.46 -4.27 11.98
N PHE A 28 12.71 -4.71 12.09
CA PHE A 28 13.30 -5.65 11.13
C PHE A 28 12.63 -7.03 11.19
N ARG A 29 12.28 -7.51 12.39
CA ARG A 29 11.53 -8.77 12.54
C ARG A 29 10.13 -8.68 11.92
N SER A 30 9.37 -7.65 12.26
CA SER A 30 8.04 -7.42 11.68
C SER A 30 8.08 -7.27 10.16
N LYS A 31 9.11 -6.59 9.63
CA LYS A 31 9.34 -6.49 8.17
C LYS A 31 9.56 -7.88 7.56
N ALA A 32 10.44 -8.70 8.13
CA ALA A 32 10.75 -10.03 7.61
C ALA A 32 9.52 -10.97 7.67
N GLU A 33 8.74 -10.90 8.74
CA GLU A 33 7.48 -11.67 8.86
C GLU A 33 6.45 -11.22 7.82
N PHE A 34 6.34 -9.92 7.58
CA PHE A 34 5.47 -9.37 6.54
C PHE A 34 5.92 -9.84 5.15
N GLU A 35 7.20 -9.69 4.81
CA GLU A 35 7.74 -10.14 3.52
C GLU A 35 7.49 -11.64 3.29
N LYS A 36 7.70 -12.47 4.31
CA LYS A 36 7.41 -13.91 4.24
C LYS A 36 5.92 -14.21 4.05
N ARG A 37 5.04 -13.50 4.78
CA ARG A 37 3.59 -13.72 4.71
C ARG A 37 3.02 -13.34 3.35
N TYR A 38 3.48 -12.21 2.79
CA TYR A 38 2.94 -11.66 1.55
C TYR A 38 3.86 -11.89 0.34
N GLU A 39 4.76 -12.88 0.40
CA GLU A 39 5.68 -13.23 -0.70
C GLU A 39 4.94 -13.56 -2.00
N ARG A 40 3.77 -14.20 -1.89
CA ARG A 40 2.91 -14.58 -3.04
C ARG A 40 1.87 -13.53 -3.41
N ARG A 41 1.75 -12.45 -2.63
CA ARG A 41 0.82 -11.37 -2.97
C ARG A 41 1.30 -10.77 -4.28
N PHE A 42 0.40 -10.53 -5.23
CA PHE A 42 0.68 -10.03 -6.57
C PHE A 42 1.51 -8.74 -6.57
N TYR A 43 2.83 -8.88 -6.41
CA TYR A 43 3.81 -7.81 -6.50
C TYR A 43 4.33 -7.81 -7.93
N ARG A 44 3.96 -6.78 -8.68
CA ARG A 44 4.71 -6.43 -9.88
C ARG A 44 5.92 -5.59 -9.42
N GLU A 45 7.12 -6.00 -9.82
CA GLU A 45 8.38 -5.36 -9.37
C GLU A 45 8.47 -3.90 -9.82
N GLU A 46 8.13 -3.62 -11.08
CA GLU A 46 8.15 -2.28 -11.64
C GLU A 46 7.08 -2.12 -12.71
N TYR A 47 6.54 -0.92 -12.81
CA TYR A 47 5.65 -0.55 -13.90
C TYR A 47 6.38 0.31 -14.91
N HIS A 48 6.07 0.11 -16.18
CA HIS A 48 6.71 0.85 -17.27
C HIS A 48 5.92 2.13 -17.62
N PRO A 49 6.58 3.14 -18.22
CA PRO A 49 5.88 4.27 -18.82
C PRO A 49 4.82 3.82 -19.82
N ASP A 50 3.72 4.55 -19.86
CA ASP A 50 2.50 4.33 -20.63
C ASP A 50 1.72 3.04 -20.32
N GLU A 51 2.12 2.28 -19.31
CA GLU A 51 1.32 1.17 -18.81
C GLU A 51 0.07 1.66 -18.06
N LEU A 52 -1.06 0.99 -18.28
CA LEU A 52 -2.34 1.31 -17.64
C LEU A 52 -2.45 0.68 -16.26
N VAL A 53 -2.84 1.49 -15.28
CA VAL A 53 -3.01 1.09 -13.89
C VAL A 53 -4.29 1.65 -13.28
N LEU A 54 -4.86 0.91 -12.35
CA LEU A 54 -5.92 1.37 -11.45
C LEU A 54 -5.31 1.92 -10.17
N VAL A 55 -5.98 2.91 -9.58
CA VAL A 55 -5.51 3.56 -8.35
C VAL A 55 -6.47 3.29 -7.19
N ARG A 56 -5.96 2.74 -6.09
CA ARG A 56 -6.74 2.55 -4.85
C ARG A 56 -7.06 3.90 -4.22
N ASN A 57 -8.33 4.17 -3.98
CA ASN A 57 -8.77 5.30 -3.18
C ASN A 57 -8.78 4.91 -1.70
N SER A 58 -7.68 5.17 -0.98
CA SER A 58 -7.50 4.78 0.43
C SER A 58 -8.61 5.33 1.34
N ARG A 59 -9.06 6.58 1.09
CA ARG A 59 -10.12 7.22 1.89
C ARG A 59 -11.45 6.47 1.81
N ILE A 60 -11.79 5.92 0.64
CA ILE A 60 -13.02 5.13 0.47
C ILE A 60 -12.79 3.69 0.94
N ALA A 61 -11.59 3.15 0.70
CA ALA A 61 -11.29 1.77 1.03
C ALA A 61 -11.30 1.51 2.55
N ASN A 62 -10.86 2.48 3.35
CA ASN A 62 -10.76 2.38 4.80
C ASN A 62 -12.00 2.95 5.54
N ASP A 63 -12.93 3.59 4.83
CA ASP A 63 -14.13 4.18 5.42
C ASP A 63 -15.25 3.13 5.54
N LEU A 64 -15.69 2.87 6.77
CA LEU A 64 -16.74 1.91 7.09
C LEU A 64 -18.10 2.30 6.50
N GLY A 65 -18.37 3.59 6.31
CA GLY A 65 -19.65 4.11 5.82
C GLY A 65 -19.78 4.14 4.29
N ARG A 66 -18.72 3.85 3.53
CA ARG A 66 -18.69 4.00 2.06
C ARG A 66 -18.43 2.71 1.30
N LYS A 67 -18.86 1.57 1.85
CA LYS A 67 -18.67 0.24 1.24
C LYS A 67 -19.24 0.10 -0.19
N ALA A 68 -20.27 0.87 -0.53
CA ALA A 68 -20.89 0.86 -1.85
C ALA A 68 -20.15 1.70 -2.91
N LYS A 69 -19.16 2.52 -2.51
CA LYS A 69 -18.41 3.36 -3.45
C LYS A 69 -17.26 2.57 -4.09
N ALA A 70 -16.91 2.94 -5.31
CA ALA A 70 -15.79 2.34 -6.03
C ALA A 70 -14.47 2.56 -5.27
N LYS A 71 -13.78 1.47 -4.93
CA LYS A 71 -12.47 1.47 -4.25
C LYS A 71 -11.30 1.73 -5.20
N TRP A 72 -11.46 1.33 -6.47
CA TRP A 72 -10.45 1.46 -7.51
C TRP A 72 -10.92 2.51 -8.51
N LEU A 73 -10.12 3.55 -8.66
CA LEU A 73 -10.32 4.59 -9.66
C LEU A 73 -9.73 4.10 -10.98
N GLY A 74 -10.30 4.61 -12.07
CA GLY A 74 -10.16 4.11 -13.44
C GLY A 74 -8.74 3.99 -13.97
N PRO A 75 -8.59 3.67 -15.26
CA PRO A 75 -7.28 3.47 -15.85
C PRO A 75 -6.53 4.80 -15.96
N TYR A 76 -5.31 4.83 -15.43
CA TYR A 76 -4.34 5.88 -15.59
C TYR A 76 -3.12 5.34 -16.32
N ALA A 77 -2.50 6.13 -17.17
CA ALA A 77 -1.21 5.82 -17.78
C ALA A 77 -0.07 6.28 -16.87
N ILE A 78 0.95 5.44 -16.72
CA ILE A 78 2.15 5.82 -15.97
C ILE A 78 3.02 6.75 -16.81
N VAL A 79 3.51 7.83 -16.24
CA VAL A 79 4.44 8.73 -16.93
C VAL A 79 5.88 8.37 -16.57
N ARG A 80 6.16 8.26 -15.27
CA ARG A 80 7.50 7.94 -14.76
C ARG A 80 7.46 7.51 -13.31
N ARG A 81 8.53 6.83 -12.89
CA ARG A 81 8.85 6.55 -11.48
C ARG A 81 9.67 7.69 -10.88
N THR A 82 9.44 8.00 -9.61
CA THR A 82 10.25 8.94 -8.83
C THR A 82 11.39 8.19 -8.12
N LYS A 83 12.42 8.92 -7.68
CA LYS A 83 13.52 8.32 -6.90
C LYS A 83 13.06 7.65 -5.60
N GLY A 84 11.91 8.07 -5.04
CA GLY A 84 11.31 7.50 -3.84
C GLY A 84 10.42 6.29 -4.09
N GLY A 85 10.32 5.80 -5.34
CA GLY A 85 9.52 4.62 -5.68
C GLY A 85 8.02 4.88 -5.90
N SER A 86 7.58 6.15 -5.87
CA SER A 86 6.22 6.53 -6.28
C SER A 86 6.13 6.76 -7.79
N TYR A 87 4.93 6.70 -8.35
CA TYR A 87 4.68 6.89 -9.78
C TYR A 87 3.89 8.15 -10.03
N VAL A 88 4.30 8.90 -11.05
CA VAL A 88 3.50 10.00 -11.59
C VAL A 88 2.59 9.42 -12.66
N LEU A 89 1.29 9.69 -12.51
CA LEU A 89 0.26 9.16 -13.38
C LEU A 89 -0.31 10.27 -14.26
N ARG A 90 -0.93 9.85 -15.37
CA ARG A 90 -1.67 10.69 -16.29
C ARG A 90 -3.03 10.05 -16.55
N GLU A 91 -4.09 10.82 -16.43
CA GLU A 91 -5.42 10.41 -16.88
C GLU A 91 -5.45 10.17 -18.39
N LEU A 92 -6.37 9.35 -18.86
CA LEU A 92 -6.58 9.16 -20.31
C LEU A 92 -6.96 10.46 -21.04
N SER A 93 -7.51 11.44 -20.31
CA SER A 93 -7.78 12.80 -20.80
C SER A 93 -6.51 13.60 -21.10
N GLY A 94 -5.35 13.14 -20.63
CA GLY A 94 -4.06 13.83 -20.72
C GLY A 94 -3.69 14.64 -19.47
N ALA A 95 -4.58 14.76 -18.48
CA ALA A 95 -4.30 15.46 -17.24
C ALA A 95 -3.26 14.69 -16.40
N MET A 96 -2.23 15.39 -15.91
CA MET A 96 -1.20 14.80 -15.06
C MET A 96 -1.58 14.88 -13.59
N SER A 97 -1.24 13.82 -12.84
CA SER A 97 -1.36 13.84 -11.38
C SER A 97 -0.31 14.79 -10.79
N THR A 98 -0.75 15.65 -9.87
CA THR A 98 0.12 16.57 -9.14
C THR A 98 1.01 15.86 -8.12
N GLN A 99 0.59 14.71 -7.61
CA GLN A 99 1.29 13.96 -6.57
C GLN A 99 1.72 12.59 -7.08
N GLY A 100 2.87 12.10 -6.59
CA GLY A 100 3.29 10.73 -6.83
C GLY A 100 2.44 9.74 -6.05
N ILE A 101 1.97 8.69 -6.71
CA ILE A 101 1.18 7.62 -6.11
C ILE A 101 2.10 6.47 -5.69
N SER A 102 1.93 5.96 -4.47
CA SER A 102 2.68 4.78 -3.99
C SER A 102 2.38 3.55 -4.84
N ALA A 103 3.41 2.73 -5.11
CA ALA A 103 3.28 1.45 -5.81
C ALA A 103 2.26 0.52 -5.15
N THR A 104 2.14 0.54 -3.82
CA THR A 104 1.18 -0.29 -3.05
C THR A 104 -0.29 0.02 -3.34
N ARG A 105 -0.56 1.18 -3.95
CA ARG A 105 -1.90 1.63 -4.32
C ARG A 105 -2.21 1.40 -5.80
N LEU A 106 -1.27 0.85 -6.57
CA LEU A 106 -1.45 0.58 -7.99
C LEU A 106 -1.83 -0.87 -8.23
N LEU A 107 -2.68 -1.09 -9.22
CA LEU A 107 -3.01 -2.41 -9.73
C LEU A 107 -2.93 -2.37 -11.26
N PRO A 108 -2.35 -3.37 -11.95
CA PRO A 108 -2.36 -3.38 -13.40
C PRO A 108 -3.78 -3.37 -13.95
N TYR A 109 -4.03 -2.52 -14.94
CA TYR A 109 -5.28 -2.52 -15.68
C TYR A 109 -5.13 -3.39 -16.93
N ILE A 110 -5.89 -4.49 -16.97
CA ILE A 110 -5.97 -5.35 -18.14
C ILE A 110 -7.16 -4.88 -18.98
N SER A 111 -6.88 -4.46 -20.22
CA SER A 111 -7.92 -4.00 -21.14
C SER A 111 -8.77 -5.18 -21.62
N ARG A 112 -10.01 -4.91 -22.07
CA ARG A 112 -10.91 -5.97 -22.58
C ARG A 112 -10.36 -6.68 -23.81
N ASP A 113 -9.63 -5.94 -24.64
CA ASP A 113 -9.03 -6.44 -25.87
C ASP A 113 -7.63 -7.05 -25.65
N ASP A 114 -7.15 -7.10 -24.39
CA ASP A 114 -5.84 -7.65 -24.08
C ASP A 114 -5.88 -9.19 -24.20
N PRO A 115 -4.98 -9.81 -24.99
CA PRO A 115 -4.87 -11.26 -25.11
C PRO A 115 -4.77 -11.98 -23.77
N ARG A 116 -4.16 -11.35 -22.75
CA ARG A 116 -4.04 -11.92 -21.40
C ARG A 116 -5.39 -12.16 -20.75
N LEU A 117 -6.35 -11.25 -20.96
CA LEU A 117 -7.70 -11.41 -20.43
C LEU A 117 -8.44 -12.55 -21.11
N ILE A 118 -8.24 -12.70 -22.42
CA ILE A 118 -8.85 -13.76 -23.23
C ILE A 118 -8.33 -15.13 -22.79
N GLU A 119 -7.03 -15.26 -22.56
CA GLU A 119 -6.39 -16.48 -22.06
C GLU A 119 -6.91 -16.85 -20.66
N LEU A 120 -6.97 -15.88 -19.73
CA LEU A 120 -7.53 -16.07 -18.40
C LEU A 120 -9.00 -16.53 -18.46
N ALA A 121 -9.79 -15.98 -19.37
CA ALA A 121 -11.20 -16.32 -19.52
C ALA A 121 -11.42 -17.73 -20.07
N GLN A 122 -10.50 -18.27 -20.88
CA GLN A 122 -10.61 -19.63 -21.44
C GLN A 122 -10.44 -20.74 -20.39
N GLY A 123 -9.75 -20.45 -19.28
CA GLY A 123 -9.54 -21.40 -18.19
C GLY A 123 -10.65 -21.45 -17.14
N LEU A 124 -11.65 -20.56 -17.20
CA LEU A 124 -12.73 -20.50 -16.22
C LEU A 124 -13.84 -21.52 -16.55
N PRO A 125 -14.39 -22.21 -15.54
CA PRO A 125 -15.56 -23.07 -15.75
C PRO A 125 -16.75 -22.23 -16.24
N ALA A 126 -17.56 -22.81 -17.13
CA ALA A 126 -18.69 -22.13 -17.77
C ALA A 126 -19.78 -21.64 -16.79
N ASP A 127 -19.79 -22.16 -15.55
CA ASP A 127 -20.70 -21.74 -14.49
C ASP A 127 -20.19 -20.53 -13.67
N GLY A 128 -18.96 -20.06 -13.94
CA GLY A 128 -18.36 -18.90 -13.31
C GLY A 128 -17.96 -19.09 -11.85
N ARG A 129 -18.02 -20.32 -11.32
CA ARG A 129 -17.61 -20.61 -9.93
C ARG A 129 -16.11 -20.87 -9.88
N VAL A 130 -15.39 -19.95 -9.26
CA VAL A 130 -13.98 -20.15 -8.89
C VAL A 130 -13.95 -20.56 -7.42
N GLU A 131 -13.38 -21.72 -7.11
CA GLU A 131 -13.03 -22.05 -5.74
C GLU A 131 -11.98 -21.03 -5.29
N LEU A 132 -12.40 -20.13 -4.41
CA LEU A 132 -11.50 -19.15 -3.81
C LEU A 132 -10.72 -19.88 -2.73
N ASP A 133 -9.39 -19.91 -2.85
CA ASP A 133 -8.53 -20.33 -1.74
C ASP A 133 -8.87 -19.44 -0.52
N GLU A 134 -9.31 -20.05 0.58
CA GLU A 134 -9.77 -19.36 1.80
C GLU A 134 -8.64 -18.56 2.50
N ASP A 135 -7.39 -18.68 2.03
CA ASP A 135 -6.18 -18.10 2.62
C ASP A 135 -5.97 -16.60 2.27
N GLY A 136 -6.91 -15.99 1.56
CA GLY A 136 -6.84 -14.58 1.17
C GLY A 136 -7.32 -13.62 2.27
N ASP A 137 -6.57 -13.47 3.36
CA ASP A 137 -6.81 -12.42 4.36
C ASP A 137 -6.88 -11.04 3.67
N ILE A 138 -8.08 -10.47 3.54
CA ILE A 138 -8.29 -9.09 3.10
C ILE A 138 -8.05 -8.20 4.32
N ASP A 139 -6.78 -7.96 4.64
CA ASP A 139 -6.43 -6.98 5.67
C ASP A 139 -6.80 -5.57 5.19
N VAL A 140 -7.74 -4.96 5.91
CA VAL A 140 -8.05 -3.54 5.83
C VAL A 140 -6.94 -2.84 6.61
N ASP A 141 -5.97 -2.24 5.92
CA ASP A 141 -4.91 -1.45 6.57
C ASP A 141 -5.53 -0.30 7.40
N GLU A 142 -5.71 -0.51 8.71
CA GLU A 142 -6.18 0.49 9.68
C GLU A 142 -5.07 1.46 10.14
N ASP A 143 -3.80 1.18 9.84
CA ASP A 143 -2.66 1.84 10.48
C ASP A 143 -2.11 3.11 9.80
N GLU A 144 -2.75 3.65 8.74
CA GLU A 144 -2.24 4.87 8.06
C GLU A 144 -2.62 6.19 8.76
N GLU A 145 -3.34 6.16 9.89
CA GLU A 145 -3.93 7.37 10.50
C GLU A 145 -2.96 8.21 11.36
N THR A 146 -1.76 7.71 11.71
CA THR A 146 -0.90 8.42 12.70
C THR A 146 0.26 9.25 12.10
N ARG A 147 0.37 9.40 10.77
CA ARG A 147 1.51 10.11 10.16
C ARG A 147 1.23 11.52 9.61
N LEU A 148 0.02 12.07 9.80
CA LEU A 148 -0.32 13.41 9.31
C LEU A 148 -0.35 14.52 10.38
N GLU A 149 -0.08 14.21 11.64
CA GLU A 149 0.02 15.22 12.71
C GLU A 149 1.41 15.23 13.35
N SER A 150 2.41 15.67 12.60
CA SER A 150 3.62 16.31 13.17
C SER A 150 4.54 16.78 12.05
N PHE A 151 4.10 17.80 11.32
CA PHE A 151 5.01 18.73 10.67
C PHE A 151 4.35 20.12 10.64
N ASP A 152 4.77 20.90 11.64
CA ASP A 152 4.85 22.36 11.76
C ASP A 152 3.58 23.24 11.60
N GLU A 153 3.22 23.89 12.72
CA GLU A 153 2.94 25.33 12.71
C GLU A 153 4.00 26.06 13.55
N GLU A 154 4.43 27.19 13.00
CA GLU A 154 5.58 28.04 13.28
C GLU A 154 5.51 28.82 14.62
N ASP A 155 6.70 29.29 15.02
CA ASP A 155 7.00 30.58 15.65
C ASP A 155 6.20 31.06 16.89
N LEU A 156 6.87 30.98 18.06
CA LEU A 156 7.25 32.12 18.92
C LEU A 156 8.15 31.69 20.10
#